data_AF-A0A920W716-F1
#
_entry.id   AF-A0A920W716-F1
#
_cell.length_a   1.000
_cell.length_b   1.000
_cell.length_c   1.000
_cell.angle_alpha   90.00
_cell.angle_beta   90.00
_cell.angle_gamma   90.00
#
_symmetry.space_group_name_H-M   'P 1'
#
loop_
_entity.id
_entity.type
_entity.pdbx_description
1 polymer ?
#
loop_
_entity_poly.entity_id
_entity_poly.type
_entity_poly.pdbx_seq_one_letter_code
_entity_poly.pdbx_strand_id
1 'polypeptide(L)'
;MELCGGTHCTSTGDIGTFVVTHEGGVAAGVRRLEAVTGEYALHLVQERNTTLNQILDTLGTTATDAVATVKKLQSETKRLSRDLEHLKVKAAFGMDTANGIDRENNNDPLELQKFMG
;
A
#
# COMPACT_ATOMS: atom_id res chain seq x y z
N MET A 1 -32.38 21.58 -21.96
CA MET A 1 -31.70 22.32 -23.03
C MET A 1 -31.03 23.51 -22.37
N GLU A 2 -29.70 23.55 -22.30
CA GLU A 2 -28.95 24.71 -21.81
C GLU A 2 -28.80 25.81 -22.87
N LEU A 3 -28.52 27.04 -22.41
CA LEU A 3 -28.12 28.16 -23.27
C LEU A 3 -26.68 28.53 -22.93
N CYS A 4 -25.77 28.36 -23.88
CA CYS A 4 -24.34 28.62 -23.72
C CYS A 4 -23.78 29.33 -24.96
N GLY A 5 -22.82 30.24 -24.76
CA GLY A 5 -22.17 31.03 -25.82
C GLY A 5 -20.75 30.59 -26.12
N GLY A 6 -20.39 29.35 -25.78
CA GLY A 6 -19.04 28.82 -25.94
C GLY A 6 -18.77 28.22 -27.32
N THR A 7 -17.57 27.67 -27.50
CA THR A 7 -17.28 26.78 -28.64
C THR A 7 -17.67 25.36 -28.25
N HIS A 8 -18.41 24.69 -29.13
CA HIS A 8 -18.92 23.35 -28.89
C HIS A 8 -18.31 22.36 -29.87
N CYS A 9 -18.05 21.15 -29.38
CA CYS A 9 -17.83 20.00 -30.24
C CYS A 9 -19.11 19.64 -31.01
N THR A 10 -18.96 19.00 -32.18
CA THR A 10 -20.10 18.58 -33.00
C THR A 10 -20.81 17.39 -32.38
N SER A 11 -20.07 16.49 -31.74
CA SER A 11 -20.60 15.32 -31.04
C SER A 11 -19.89 15.11 -29.70
N THR A 12 -20.54 14.42 -28.76
CA THR A 12 -19.94 14.10 -27.45
C THR A 12 -18.73 13.18 -27.57
N GLY A 13 -18.62 12.40 -28.66
CA GLY A 13 -17.46 11.56 -28.95
C GLY A 13 -16.18 12.37 -29.15
N ASP A 14 -16.29 13.60 -29.65
CA ASP A 14 -15.14 14.48 -29.90
C ASP A 14 -14.49 14.98 -28.59
N ILE A 15 -15.20 14.90 -27.46
CA ILE A 15 -14.66 15.24 -26.14
C ILE A 15 -13.62 14.19 -25.69
N GLY A 16 -13.80 12.94 -26.12
CA GLY A 16 -12.91 11.83 -25.78
C GLY A 16 -12.97 11.41 -24.32
N THR A 17 -11.84 10.94 -23.79
CA THR A 17 -11.69 10.49 -22.40
C THR A 17 -12.07 11.61 -21.43
N PHE A 18 -12.86 11.32 -20.41
CA PHE A 18 -13.23 12.25 -19.34
C PHE A 18 -12.75 11.70 -18.00
N VAL A 19 -11.88 12.42 -17.30
CA VAL A 19 -11.29 11.99 -16.04
C VAL A 19 -11.58 13.01 -14.96
N VAL A 20 -12.29 12.59 -13.92
CA VAL A 20 -12.44 13.37 -12.69
C VAL A 20 -11.11 13.34 -11.94
N THR A 21 -10.55 14.51 -11.69
CA THR A 21 -9.29 14.68 -10.96
C THR A 21 -9.52 14.97 -9.49
N HIS A 22 -10.60 15.69 -9.19
CA HIS A 22 -10.95 16.03 -7.82
C HIS A 22 -12.46 16.15 -7.64
N GLU A 23 -12.91 15.82 -6.44
CA GLU A 23 -14.26 16.04 -5.98
C GLU A 23 -14.24 16.59 -4.56
N GLY A 24 -14.98 17.67 -4.33
CA GLY A 24 -15.10 18.30 -3.02
C GLY A 24 -16.49 18.85 -2.72
N GLY A 25 -16.81 19.02 -1.43
CA GLY A 25 -18.04 19.68 -0.99
C GLY A 25 -17.89 21.20 -0.94
N VAL A 26 -18.88 21.95 -1.42
CA VAL A 26 -18.88 23.43 -1.38
C VAL A 26 -19.86 23.94 -0.33
N ALA A 27 -21.02 23.30 -0.20
CA ALA A 27 -22.08 23.60 0.76
C ALA A 27 -22.94 22.35 0.97
N ALA A 28 -23.92 22.42 1.89
CA ALA A 28 -24.87 21.33 2.10
C ALA A 28 -25.59 20.97 0.79
N GLY A 29 -25.39 19.73 0.32
CA GLY A 29 -25.98 19.23 -0.93
C GLY A 29 -25.28 19.70 -2.22
N VAL A 30 -24.16 20.42 -2.16
CA VAL A 30 -23.44 20.94 -3.34
C VAL A 30 -22.05 20.35 -3.46
N ARG A 31 -21.77 19.72 -4.60
CA ARG A 31 -20.48 19.10 -4.95
C ARG A 31 -19.81 19.87 -6.09
N ARG A 32 -18.50 20.07 -5.97
CA ARG A 32 -17.63 20.57 -7.05
C ARG A 32 -16.87 19.39 -7.63
N LEU A 33 -16.92 19.26 -8.95
CA LEU A 33 -16.14 18.30 -9.71
C LEU A 33 -15.10 19.07 -10.53
N GLU A 34 -13.86 18.62 -10.46
CA GLU A 34 -12.78 19.03 -11.34
C GLU A 34 -12.46 17.85 -12.24
N ALA A 35 -12.42 18.12 -13.54
CA ALA A 35 -12.20 17.08 -14.54
C ALA A 35 -11.41 17.65 -15.73
N VAL A 36 -10.72 16.74 -16.40
CA VAL A 36 -10.02 17.01 -17.65
C VAL A 36 -10.51 16.05 -18.73
N THR A 37 -10.41 16.49 -19.99
CA THR A 37 -10.90 15.70 -21.14
C THR A 37 -9.87 15.54 -22.25
N GLY A 38 -10.20 14.71 -23.25
CA GLY A 38 -9.42 14.54 -24.47
C GLY A 38 -8.06 13.90 -24.25
N GLU A 39 -7.10 14.29 -25.11
CA GLU A 39 -5.72 13.81 -25.13
C GLU A 39 -5.07 13.93 -23.74
N TYR A 40 -5.21 15.08 -23.07
CA TYR A 40 -4.62 15.30 -21.76
C TYR A 40 -5.15 14.32 -20.71
N ALA A 41 -6.45 14.01 -20.74
CA ALA A 41 -7.03 13.03 -19.83
C ALA A 41 -6.50 11.61 -20.07
N LEU A 42 -6.25 11.26 -21.34
CA LEU A 42 -5.66 9.97 -21.71
C LEU A 42 -4.22 9.85 -21.19
N HIS A 43 -3.36 10.86 -21.45
CA HIS A 43 -1.98 10.90 -20.94
C HIS A 43 -1.93 10.80 -19.42
N LEU A 44 -2.82 11.53 -18.73
CA LEU A 44 -2.91 11.47 -17.27
C LEU A 44 -3.18 10.05 -16.75
N VAL A 45 -4.06 9.29 -17.41
CA VAL A 45 -4.34 7.89 -17.02
C VAL A 45 -3.16 6.98 -17.31
N GLN A 46 -2.49 7.16 -18.46
CA GLN A 46 -1.31 6.39 -18.83
C GLN A 46 -0.13 6.63 -17.87
N GLU A 47 0.11 7.88 -17.48
CA GLU A 47 1.13 8.25 -16.51
C GLU A 47 0.84 7.63 -15.13
N ARG A 48 -0.41 7.72 -14.67
CA ARG A 48 -0.85 7.08 -13.41
C ARG A 48 -0.64 5.57 -13.43
N ASN A 49 -0.99 4.90 -14.53
CA ASN A 49 -0.77 3.46 -14.68
C ASN A 49 0.72 3.10 -14.70
N THR A 50 1.53 3.90 -15.40
CA THR A 50 2.98 3.70 -15.43
C THR A 50 3.58 3.80 -14.04
N THR A 51 3.21 4.84 -13.29
CA THR A 51 3.66 5.07 -11.91
C THR A 51 3.21 3.93 -10.99
N LEU A 52 1.96 3.48 -11.12
CA LEU A 52 1.45 2.35 -10.36
C LEU A 52 2.25 1.08 -10.63
N ASN A 53 2.50 0.74 -11.90
CA ASN A 53 3.29 -0.45 -12.25
C ASN A 53 4.71 -0.39 -11.67
N GLN A 54 5.38 0.77 -11.73
CA GLN A 54 6.70 0.95 -11.11
C GLN A 54 6.66 0.70 -9.58
N ILE A 55 5.62 1.16 -8.89
CA ILE A 55 5.42 0.90 -7.46
C ILE A 55 5.23 -0.59 -7.21
N LEU A 56 4.41 -1.27 -8.02
CA LEU A 56 4.15 -2.70 -7.88
C LEU A 56 5.41 -3.54 -8.11
N ASP A 57 6.20 -3.20 -9.12
CA ASP A 57 7.49 -3.85 -9.40
C ASP A 57 8.47 -3.66 -8.23
N THR A 58 8.52 -2.43 -7.68
CA THR A 58 9.36 -2.12 -6.51
C THR A 58 8.95 -2.90 -5.27
N LEU A 59 7.64 -3.10 -5.08
CA LEU A 59 7.09 -3.89 -3.98
C LEU A 59 7.15 -5.41 -4.24
N GLY A 60 7.39 -5.84 -5.48
CA GLY A 60 7.32 -7.25 -5.88
C GLY A 60 5.95 -7.86 -5.66
N THR A 61 4.87 -7.11 -5.93
CA THR A 61 3.49 -7.51 -5.60
C THR A 61 2.48 -7.15 -6.69
N THR A 62 1.24 -7.62 -6.56
CA THR A 62 0.15 -7.30 -7.48
C THR A 62 -0.61 -6.05 -7.03
N ALA A 63 -1.36 -5.42 -7.94
CA ALA A 63 -2.22 -4.28 -7.61
C ALA A 63 -3.22 -4.58 -6.49
N THR A 64 -3.75 -5.81 -6.48
CA THR A 64 -4.71 -6.28 -5.48
C THR A 64 -4.08 -6.38 -4.09
N ASP A 65 -2.82 -6.83 -4.02
CA ASP A 65 -2.12 -7.08 -2.76
C ASP A 65 -1.30 -5.88 -2.27
N ALA A 66 -1.10 -4.87 -3.12
CA ALA A 66 -0.22 -3.72 -2.87
C ALA A 66 -0.47 -3.03 -1.53
N VAL A 67 -1.74 -2.76 -1.20
CA VAL A 67 -2.10 -2.08 0.05
C VAL A 67 -1.76 -2.94 1.26
N ALA A 68 -1.97 -4.26 1.18
CA ALA A 68 -1.63 -5.17 2.27
C ALA A 68 -0.11 -5.27 2.47
N THR A 69 0.66 -5.37 1.39
CA THR A 69 2.12 -5.36 1.41
C THR A 69 2.66 -4.07 2.04
N VAL A 70 2.15 -2.90 1.62
CA VAL A 70 2.55 -1.61 2.21
C VAL A 70 2.25 -1.54 3.71
N LYS A 71 1.07 -1.99 4.15
CA LYS A 71 0.72 -2.04 5.58
C LYS A 71 1.64 -2.95 6.38
N LYS A 72 2.02 -4.10 5.82
CA LYS A 72 2.98 -5.03 6.44
C LYS A 72 4.36 -4.37 6.57
N LEU A 73 4.87 -3.74 5.51
CA LEU A 73 6.16 -3.04 5.57
C LEU A 73 6.16 -1.89 6.60
N GLN A 74 5.05 -1.14 6.70
CA GLN A 74 4.92 -0.08 7.70
C GLN A 74 4.89 -0.63 9.13
N SER A 75 4.23 -1.77 9.37
CA SER A 75 4.18 -2.39 10.70
C SER A 75 5.54 -2.97 11.10
N GLU A 76 6.23 -3.63 10.17
CA GLU A 76 7.59 -4.13 10.35
C GLU A 76 8.57 -2.98 10.62
N THR A 77 8.48 -1.87 9.87
CA THR A 77 9.29 -0.67 10.11
C THR A 77 9.08 -0.13 11.53
N LYS A 78 7.83 -0.04 12.01
CA LYS A 78 7.54 0.40 13.38
C LYS A 78 8.08 -0.57 14.44
N ARG A 79 8.00 -1.88 14.18
CA ARG A 79 8.55 -2.91 15.08
C ARG A 79 10.07 -2.80 15.17
N LEU A 80 10.74 -2.81 14.03
CA LEU A 80 12.20 -2.70 13.94
C LEU A 80 12.72 -1.42 14.59
N SER A 81 12.01 -0.29 14.43
CA SER A 81 12.39 0.96 15.12
C SER A 81 12.32 0.85 16.65
N ARG A 82 11.34 0.13 17.21
CA ARG A 82 11.25 -0.10 18.67
C ARG A 82 12.34 -1.07 19.14
N ASP A 83 12.59 -2.12 18.38
CA ASP A 83 13.62 -3.10 18.69
C ASP A 83 15.01 -2.44 18.71
N LEU A 84 15.29 -1.56 17.74
CA LEU A 84 16.51 -0.75 17.71
C LEU A 84 16.65 0.13 18.95
N GLU A 85 15.58 0.80 19.38
CA GLU A 85 15.61 1.63 20.59
C GLU A 85 15.90 0.78 21.83
N HIS A 86 15.23 -0.36 21.96
CA HIS A 86 15.43 -1.28 23.06
C HIS A 86 16.84 -1.88 23.09
N LEU A 87 17.40 -2.22 21.93
CA LEU A 87 18.77 -2.72 21.82
C LEU A 87 19.81 -1.63 22.15
N LYS A 88 19.60 -0.38 21.73
CA LYS A 88 20.46 0.74 22.09
C LYS A 88 20.47 0.99 23.60
N VAL A 89 19.29 0.94 24.23
CA VAL A 89 19.14 1.03 25.68
C VAL A 89 19.92 -0.12 26.35
N LYS A 90 19.69 -1.37 25.94
CA LYS A 90 20.41 -2.54 26.49
C LYS A 90 21.93 -2.44 26.35
N ALA A 91 22.41 -1.98 25.20
CA ALA A 91 23.84 -1.79 24.95
C ALA A 91 24.44 -0.66 25.82
N ALA A 92 23.71 0.44 26.03
CA ALA A 92 24.15 1.54 26.90
C ALA A 92 24.20 1.15 28.38
N PHE A 93 23.34 0.24 28.83
CA PHE A 93 23.29 -0.25 30.20
C PHE A 93 24.17 -1.49 30.46
N GLY A 94 24.94 -1.97 29.47
CA GLY A 94 25.88 -3.08 29.63
C GLY A 94 25.23 -4.42 30.04
N MET A 95 23.95 -4.63 29.73
CA MET A 95 23.26 -5.89 30.05
C MET A 95 23.70 -6.98 29.05
N ASP A 96 24.55 -7.89 29.54
CA ASP A 96 25.22 -8.93 28.78
C ASP A 96 24.25 -9.88 28.04
N THR A 97 24.54 -10.16 26.77
CA THR A 97 23.79 -11.09 25.93
C THR A 97 24.19 -12.52 26.24
N ALA A 98 23.72 -13.05 27.37
CA ALA A 98 23.85 -14.46 27.70
C ALA A 98 22.62 -14.95 28.47
N ASN A 99 21.50 -15.13 27.76
CA ASN A 99 20.51 -16.15 28.13
C ASN A 99 19.53 -16.41 26.99
N GLY A 100 19.52 -17.66 26.51
CA GLY A 100 18.65 -18.14 25.43
C GLY A 100 19.32 -19.11 24.45
N ILE A 101 20.25 -19.94 24.91
CA ILE A 101 20.48 -21.25 24.27
C ILE A 101 19.73 -22.25 25.13
N ASP A 102 18.47 -22.42 24.80
CA ASP A 102 17.56 -23.37 25.43
C ASP A 102 18.05 -24.78 25.07
N ARG A 103 18.91 -25.34 25.92
CA ARG A 103 19.15 -26.78 25.98
C ARG A 103 17.94 -27.41 26.68
N GLU A 104 17.57 -28.59 26.19
CA GLU A 104 16.58 -29.54 26.73
C GLU A 104 15.11 -29.27 26.38
N ASN A 105 14.67 -29.81 25.24
CA ASN A 105 13.60 -30.81 25.30
C ASN A 105 13.69 -31.79 24.11
N ASN A 106 14.41 -32.88 24.33
CA ASN A 106 14.17 -34.13 23.60
C ASN A 106 12.86 -34.71 24.15
N ASN A 107 11.76 -34.47 23.45
CA ASN A 107 10.54 -35.27 23.60
C ASN A 107 9.87 -35.42 22.23
N ASP A 108 10.54 -36.19 21.37
CA ASP A 108 9.90 -36.80 20.22
C ASP A 108 8.83 -37.79 20.72
N PRO A 109 7.53 -37.61 20.40
CA PRO A 109 6.46 -38.48 20.86
C PRO A 109 6.53 -39.93 20.33
N LEU A 110 7.54 -40.30 19.53
CA LEU A 110 7.61 -41.60 18.84
C LEU A 110 8.55 -42.65 19.45
N GLU A 111 9.31 -42.35 20.53
CA GLU A 111 10.18 -43.33 21.20
C GLU A 111 9.48 -44.17 22.29
N LEU A 112 8.32 -43.74 22.81
CA LEU A 112 7.59 -44.45 23.88
C LEU A 112 6.76 -45.66 23.41
N GLN A 113 6.74 -45.97 22.11
CA GLN A 113 6.07 -47.17 21.58
C GLN A 113 7.00 -48.38 21.35
N LYS A 114 8.31 -48.26 21.62
CA LYS A 114 9.27 -49.36 21.37
C LYS A 114 9.56 -50.29 22.56
N PHE A 115 8.98 -50.05 23.74
CA PHE A 115 9.27 -50.88 24.93
C PHE A 115 8.06 -51.63 25.54
N MET A 116 6.91 -51.67 24.86
CA MET A 116 5.79 -52.54 25.24
C MET A 116 5.16 -53.27 24.03
N GLY A 117 6.02 -53.80 23.15
CA GLY A 117 5.67 -54.74 22.09
C GLY A 117 6.73 -55.83 21.97
#